data_AF-A0A3S3U6U7-F1
#
_entry.id   AF-A0A3S3U6U7-F1
#
_cell.length_a   1.000
_cell.length_b   1.000
_cell.length_c   1.000
_cell.angle_alpha   90.00
_cell.angle_beta   90.00
_cell.angle_gamma   90.00
#
_symmetry.space_group_name_H-M   'P 1'
#
loop_
_entity.id
_entity.type
_entity.pdbx_description
1 polymer ?
#
loop_
_entity_poly.entity_id
_entity_poly.type
_entity_poly.pdbx_seq_one_letter_code
_entity_poly.pdbx_strand_id
1 'polypeptide(L)' 'MSFINLREKIVQVKVVYYGPGRGGKTSNLEYINRKFSKQIQSEMVSLKTHGDRTLFFDFLPLIWER' A
#
# COMPACT_ATOMS: atom_id res chain seq x y z
N MET A 1 -1.17 9.98 -9.06
CA MET A 1 -2.28 10.01 -10.04
C MET A 1 -3.16 8.82 -9.76
N SER A 2 -4.47 9.05 -9.62
CA SER A 2 -5.46 7.98 -9.42
C SER A 2 -5.91 7.43 -10.78
N PHE A 3 -6.31 6.17 -10.79
CA PHE A 3 -6.92 5.51 -11.94
C PHE A 3 -8.35 5.13 -11.60
N ILE A 4 -9.32 5.49 -12.45
CA ILE A 4 -10.74 5.27 -12.20
C ILE A 4 -11.25 4.22 -13.18
N ASN A 5 -11.62 3.05 -12.67
CA ASN A 5 -12.31 2.02 -13.43
C ASN A 5 -13.83 2.16 -13.23
N LEU A 6 -14.51 2.82 -14.17
CA LEU A 6 -15.96 3.05 -14.12
C LEU A 6 -16.79 1.77 -14.28
N ARG A 7 -16.29 0.78 -15.02
CA ARG A 7 -16.98 -0.50 -15.24
C ARG A 7 -17.09 -1.28 -13.93
N GLU A 8 -15.99 -1.36 -13.19
CA GLU A 8 -15.92 -2.06 -11.91
C GLU A 8 -16.33 -1.18 -10.73
N LYS A 9 -16.54 0.13 -10.96
CA LYS A 9 -16.77 1.14 -9.92
C LYS A 9 -15.65 1.20 -8.88
N ILE A 10 -14.41 1.03 -9.33
CA ILE A 10 -13.20 1.03 -8.49
C ILE A 10 -12.36 2.28 -8.78
N VAL A 11 -11.93 2.95 -7.72
CA VAL A 11 -10.91 4.01 -7.79
C VAL A 11 -9.62 3.49 -7.20
N GLN A 12 -8.58 3.39 -8.03
CA GLN A 12 -7.24 3.00 -7.60
C GLN A 12 -6.44 4.26 -7.24
N VAL A 13 -5.86 4.27 -6.04
CA VAL A 13 -5.06 5.37 -5.53
C VAL A 13 -3.68 4.85 -5.17
N LYS A 14 -2.64 5.60 -5.56
CA LYS A 14 -1.26 5.32 -5.18
C LYS A 14 -0.80 6.31 -4.12
N VAL A 15 -0.49 5.80 -2.93
CA VAL A 15 0.11 6.56 -1.83
C VAL A 15 1.60 6.26 -1.80
N VAL A 16 2.43 7.32 -1.74
CA VAL A 16 3.89 7.18 -1.71
C VAL A 16 4.42 7.77 -0.41
N TYR A 17 5.03 6.93 0.41
CA TYR A 17 5.77 7.36 1.59
C TYR A 17 7.16 7.79 1.15
N TYR A 18 7.44 9.09 1.22
CA TYR A 18 8.74 9.67 0.88
C TYR A 18 9.40 10.29 2.12
N GLY A 19 10.73 10.30 2.15
CA GLY A 19 11.48 10.88 3.27
C GLY A 19 12.86 10.23 3.46
N PRO A 20 13.67 10.75 4.40
CA PRO A 20 15.04 10.29 4.64
C PRO A 20 15.10 8.83 5.12
N GLY A 21 16.27 8.21 4.97
CA GLY A 21 16.54 6.87 5.51
C GLY A 21 16.18 6.77 6.99
N ARG A 22 15.63 5.64 7.42
CA ARG A 22 15.17 5.39 8.81
C ARG A 22 14.05 6.32 9.32
N GLY A 23 13.43 7.15 8.46
CA GLY A 23 12.30 8.01 8.82
C GLY A 23 10.94 7.30 9.02
N GLY A 24 10.92 6.02 9.37
CA GLY A 24 9.69 5.30 9.73
C GLY A 24 8.75 4.90 8.59
N LYS A 25 9.10 5.14 7.31
CA LYS A 25 8.27 4.79 6.14
C LYS A 25 7.86 3.31 6.13
N THR A 26 8.82 2.41 6.31
CA THR A 26 8.60 0.96 6.35
C THR A 26 7.69 0.58 7.53
N SER A 27 7.98 1.09 8.72
CA SER A 27 7.18 0.82 9.92
C SER A 27 5.72 1.29 9.78
N ASN A 28 5.48 2.37 9.04
CA ASN A 28 4.12 2.87 8.79
C ASN A 28 3.33 1.92 7.88
N LEU A 29 3.94 1.44 6.79
CA LEU A 29 3.32 0.47 5.89
C LEU A 29 3.06 -0.86 6.59
N GLU A 30 4.00 -1.36 7.38
CA GLU A 30 3.83 -2.57 8.19
C GLU A 30 2.68 -2.42 9.21
N TYR A 31 2.55 -1.25 9.85
CA TYR A 31 1.45 -0.98 10.77
C TYR A 31 0.09 -1.04 10.06
N ILE A 32 -0.03 -0.40 8.90
CA ILE A 32 -1.27 -0.40 8.11
C ILE A 32 -1.62 -1.83 7.69
N ASN A 33 -0.67 -2.58 7.12
CA ASN A 33 -0.92 -3.97 6.70
C ASN A 33 -1.41 -4.83 7.88
N ARG A 34 -0.75 -4.76 9.04
CA ARG A 34 -1.20 -5.50 10.24
C ARG A 34 -2.58 -5.06 10.71
N LYS A 35 -2.88 -3.76 10.67
CA LYS A 35 -4.14 -3.21 11.20
C LYS A 35 -5.35 -3.57 10.34
N PHE A 36 -5.14 -3.69 9.03
CA PHE A 36 -6.16 -3.99 8.04
C PHE A 36 -6.08 -5.42 7.51
N SER A 37 -5.38 -6.34 8.21
CA SER A 37 -5.19 -7.73 7.79
C SER A 37 -6.48 -8.53 7.57
N LYS A 38 -7.63 -8.06 8.07
CA LYS A 38 -8.95 -8.67 7.79
C LYS A 38 -9.56 -8.18 6.47
N GLN A 39 -9.20 -6.98 6.03
CA GLN A 39 -9.69 -6.33 4.82
C GLN A 39 -8.72 -6.49 3.65
N ILE A 40 -7.43 -6.58 3.93
CA ILE A 40 -6.36 -6.85 2.98
C ILE A 40 -6.23 -8.37 2.86
N GLN A 41 -6.62 -8.92 1.71
CA GLN A 41 -6.43 -10.34 1.41
C GLN A 41 -5.05 -10.63 0.77
N SER A 42 -4.30 -9.60 0.37
CA SER A 42 -2.96 -9.74 -0.20
C SER A 42 -1.86 -9.71 0.85
N GLU A 43 -0.82 -10.50 0.65
CA GLU A 43 0.40 -10.34 1.43
C GLU A 43 1.19 -9.10 0.98
N MET A 44 1.79 -8.40 1.94
CA MET A 44 2.71 -7.30 1.64
C MET A 44 3.92 -7.83 0.87
N VAL A 45 4.14 -7.32 -0.33
CA VAL A 45 5.32 -7.67 -1.11
C VAL A 45 6.41 -6.61 -0.92
N SER A 46 7.62 -7.08 -0.58
CA SER A 46 8.81 -6.24 -0.45
C SER A 46 9.79 -6.54 -1.58
N LEU A 47 10.00 -5.57 -2.47
CA LEU A 47 11.03 -5.65 -3.51
C LEU A 47 12.29 -4.92 -3.02
N LYS A 48 13.31 -5.67 -2.62
CA LYS A 48 14.65 -5.13 -2.31
C LYS A 48 15.43 -5.01 -3.62
N THR A 49 15.47 -3.82 -4.21
CA THR A 49 16.36 -3.55 -5.35
C THR A 49 17.79 -3.31 -4.86
N HIS A 50 18.80 -3.71 -5.64
CA HIS A 50 20.21 -3.44 -5.33
C HIS A 50 20.43 -1.91 -5.25
N GLY A 51 20.78 -1.41 -4.05
CA GLY A 51 21.14 0.01 -3.83
C GLY A 51 20.07 0.90 -3.17
N ASP A 52 19.33 0.41 -2.17
CA ASP A 52 18.51 1.22 -1.23
C ASP A 52 17.12 1.69 -1.68
N ARG A 53 16.49 1.06 -2.68
CA ARG A 53 15.07 1.34 -2.98
C ARG A 53 14.20 0.13 -2.70
N THR A 54 13.75 0.02 -1.45
CA THR A 54 12.68 -0.91 -1.09
C THR A 54 11.34 -0.34 -1.55
N LEU A 55 10.75 -0.94 -2.57
CA LEU A 55 9.37 -0.65 -2.96
C LEU A 55 8.46 -1.62 -2.22
N PHE A 56 7.51 -1.06 -1.46
CA PHE A 56 6.42 -1.78 -0.85
C PHE A 56 5.16 -1.51 -1.66
N PHE A 57 4.45 -2.56 -2.02
CA PHE A 57 3.11 -2.46 -2.59
C PHE A 57 2.19 -3.40 -1.84
N ASP A 58 0.98 -2.91 -1.58
CA ASP A 58 -0.13 -3.70 -1.06
C ASP A 58 -1.40 -3.19 -1.70
N PHE A 59 -2.34 -4.10 -1.97
CA PHE A 59 -3.67 -3.75 -2.44
C PHE A 59 -4.57 -3.67 -1.21
N LEU A 60 -5.00 -2.45 -0.89
CA LEU A 60 -5.97 -2.18 0.18
C LEU A 60 -7.36 -1.98 -0.45
N PRO A 61 -8.14 -3.04 -0.73
CA PRO A 61 -9.52 -2.89 -1.12
C PRO A 61 -10.31 -2.41 0.09
N LEU A 62 -10.59 -1.11 0.16
CA LEU A 62 -11.48 -0.54 1.15
C LEU A 62 -12.92 -0.68 0.64
N ILE A 63 -13.59 -1.72 1.12
CA ILE A 63 -15.01 -1.94 0.86
C ILE A 63 -15.78 -1.28 2.01
N TRP A 64 -16.62 -0.31 1.69
CA TRP A 64 -17.49 0.32 2.66
C TRP A 64 -18.82 -0.45 2.68
N GLU A 65 -19.06 -1.22 3.73
CA GLU A 65 -20.40 -1.74 4.01
C GLU A 65 -21.22 -0.59 4.59
N ARG A 66 -22.39 -0.31 3.98
CA ARG A 66 -23.33 0.68 4.47
C ARG A 66 -24.21 0.08 5.57
#